data_AF-A0AAV0S366-F1
#
_entry.id   AF-A0AAV0S366-F1
#
_cell.length_a   1.000
_cell.length_b   1.000
_cell.length_c   1.000
_cell.angle_alpha   90.00
_cell.angle_beta   90.00
_cell.angle_gamma   90.00
#
_symmetry.space_group_name_H-M   'P 1'
#
loop_
_entity.id
_entity.type
_entity.pdbx_description
1 polymer ?
#
loop_
_entity_poly.entity_id
_entity_poly.type
_entity_poly.pdbx_seq_one_letter_code
_entity_poly.pdbx_strand_id
1 'polypeptide(L)'
;MLVKLAISADDYQESKSIVRCELPPVNYSAAVDLRRPGGEVVEGNWMASSRRAANWGKVVYEAILDWNTVVVLAKGLNLKPRREVDPAEFRCHFSLSNNLSREESFVFTTEATAAAQEVVRCLLPRSIRKNNTALAEGIRVTVSRVEDSSASPAALPSVAKVYNPKSHGMRGEGEGKYELCACTMLWNQASVLKEWVMYHSWLGVERWFIYDNNSDDGLQDVADELNSRNHNVSRHVWPWIKAQEAGFSHCALRAKYECKWVGFFDVDEFFYFPRHGGQTPLPGQNSLRAMVSNYTDSPTIAEVRTMCHSFGPSGLTEPPKQGVTVGYTCRLQAPERHKSFVRPDLLDMTLLNIVHHFKLREGYKSTNVAEGTAVINHYKYQVWDTFKAKFLRRVSTYVTNWQDDHNKGSKDRAPGLGTEAVEPPDWRLRFCEVWDTGLKDFVLGSFADVGTGLLPWERSSSSSARRRR
;
A
#
# COMPACT_ATOMS: atom_id res chain seq x y z
N MET A 1 28.00 14.36 21.31
CA MET A 1 26.82 13.53 20.98
C MET A 1 25.61 14.46 21.07
N LEU A 2 24.93 14.73 19.95
CA LEU A 2 23.81 15.68 19.92
C LEU A 2 22.52 14.89 20.25
N VAL A 3 21.85 15.22 21.33
CA VAL A 3 20.56 14.61 21.70
C VAL A 3 19.45 15.50 21.17
N LYS A 4 18.57 14.93 20.33
CA LYS A 4 17.38 15.62 19.81
C LYS A 4 16.13 14.86 20.24
N LEU A 5 15.04 15.59 20.39
CA LEU A 5 13.73 14.98 20.60
C LEU A 5 13.29 14.26 19.32
N ALA A 6 12.64 13.11 19.48
CA ALA A 6 11.95 12.46 18.38
C ALA A 6 10.77 13.35 17.94
N ILE A 7 10.55 13.44 16.63
CA ILE A 7 9.43 14.17 16.02
C ILE A 7 8.12 13.45 16.35
N SER A 8 8.11 12.13 16.19
CA SER A 8 6.95 11.28 16.46
C SER A 8 7.39 9.82 16.64
N ALA A 9 6.55 9.01 17.27
CA ALA A 9 6.67 7.56 17.25
C ALA A 9 5.34 6.93 16.82
N ASP A 10 5.39 5.94 15.93
CA ASP A 10 4.25 5.07 15.61
C ASP A 10 4.52 3.66 16.13
N ASP A 11 3.46 2.98 16.55
CA ASP A 11 3.50 1.54 16.75
C ASP A 11 3.58 0.82 15.40
N TYR A 12 4.48 -0.16 15.30
CA TYR A 12 4.70 -0.95 14.09
C TYR A 12 4.69 -2.43 14.46
N GLN A 13 3.54 -3.08 14.34
CA GLN A 13 3.35 -4.48 14.74
C GLN A 13 3.72 -4.71 16.22
N GLU A 14 2.80 -4.51 17.18
CA GLU A 14 2.81 -4.74 18.65
C GLU A 14 4.15 -4.73 19.43
N SER A 15 5.18 -5.43 18.96
CA SER A 15 6.55 -5.49 19.49
C SER A 15 7.56 -4.54 18.84
N LYS A 16 7.23 -3.82 17.75
CA LYS A 16 8.15 -2.83 17.15
C LYS A 16 7.51 -1.44 17.13
N SER A 17 8.37 -0.43 17.07
CA SER A 17 7.98 0.97 16.93
C SER A 17 8.84 1.62 15.86
N ILE A 18 8.26 2.55 15.12
CA ILE A 18 8.98 3.42 14.18
C ILE A 18 9.08 4.78 14.83
N VAL A 19 10.31 5.28 14.96
CA VAL A 19 10.58 6.60 15.51
C VAL A 19 11.07 7.51 14.39
N ARG A 20 10.44 8.67 14.24
CA ARG A 20 10.88 9.72 13.32
C ARG A 20 11.75 10.71 14.08
N CYS A 21 12.93 10.95 13.54
CA CYS A 21 13.90 11.90 14.07
C CYS A 21 14.21 12.96 13.03
N GLU A 22 14.66 14.13 13.47
CA GLU A 22 15.24 15.11 12.57
C GLU A 22 16.45 14.51 11.83
N LEU A 23 16.57 14.83 10.53
CA LEU A 23 17.71 14.36 9.75
C LEU A 23 19.02 14.92 10.34
N PRO A 24 20.08 14.10 10.44
CA PRO A 24 21.36 14.60 10.88
C PRO A 24 21.89 15.63 9.87
N PRO A 25 22.51 16.73 10.32
CA PRO A 25 22.97 17.80 9.44
C PRO A 25 24.09 17.37 8.48
N VAL A 26 24.77 16.25 8.72
CA VAL A 26 25.82 15.72 7.84
C VAL A 26 25.81 14.19 7.84
N ASN A 27 25.75 13.60 6.63
CA ASN A 27 25.97 12.19 6.32
C ASN A 27 25.07 11.15 7.04
N TYR A 28 24.20 10.48 6.29
CA TYR A 28 23.26 9.43 6.76
C TYR A 28 23.92 8.14 7.26
N SER A 29 25.26 8.10 7.32
CA SER A 29 26.03 6.95 7.80
C SER A 29 26.20 6.90 9.32
N ALA A 30 25.86 7.98 10.03
CA ALA A 30 25.99 8.04 11.49
C ALA A 30 24.98 7.09 12.15
N ALA A 31 25.46 6.26 13.09
CA ALA A 31 24.59 5.46 13.93
C ALA A 31 23.76 6.38 14.84
N VAL A 32 22.44 6.19 14.87
CA VAL A 32 21.53 6.90 15.76
C VAL A 32 21.12 5.94 16.87
N ASP A 33 21.11 6.44 18.10
CA ASP A 33 20.65 5.69 19.28
C ASP A 33 19.43 6.38 19.89
N LEU A 34 18.56 5.62 20.55
CA LEU A 34 17.33 6.10 21.16
C LEU A 34 17.45 6.04 22.68
N ARG A 35 17.15 7.16 23.36
CA ARG A 35 17.10 7.25 24.83
C ARG A 35 15.68 7.55 25.28
N ARG A 36 15.17 6.81 26.27
CA ARG A 36 13.88 7.11 26.93
C ARG A 36 14.13 7.98 28.17
N PRO A 37 13.38 9.07 28.40
CA PRO A 37 13.51 9.86 29.63
C PRO A 37 13.11 9.04 30.86
N GLY A 38 13.95 9.00 31.90
CA GLY A 38 13.66 8.37 33.20
C GLY A 38 13.98 6.88 33.34
N GLY A 39 14.60 6.24 32.34
CA GLY A 39 15.15 4.89 32.50
C GLY A 39 16.49 4.95 33.24
N GLU A 40 16.69 4.08 34.23
CA GLU A 40 18.01 3.84 34.82
C GLU A 40 19.03 3.60 33.70
N VAL A 41 20.20 4.24 33.83
CA VAL A 41 21.35 3.90 33.00
C VAL A 41 21.72 2.47 33.38
N VAL A 42 21.22 1.50 32.62
CA VAL A 42 21.87 0.21 32.56
C VAL A 42 23.22 0.51 31.90
N GLU A 43 24.24 0.75 32.70
CA GLU A 43 25.66 0.64 32.32
C GLU A 43 25.96 -0.81 31.97
N GLY A 44 25.21 -1.38 31.02
CA GLY A 44 25.73 -2.40 30.17
C GLY A 44 26.70 -1.70 29.24
N ASN A 45 27.88 -2.27 29.08
CA ASN A 45 28.95 -1.85 28.20
C ASN A 45 28.47 -1.65 26.73
N TRP A 46 27.74 -0.58 26.44
CA TRP A 46 27.26 -0.21 25.09
C TRP A 46 28.26 0.75 24.42
N MET A 47 29.40 1.01 25.08
CA MET A 47 30.57 1.59 24.43
C MET A 47 30.96 0.70 23.24
N ALA A 48 30.76 1.26 22.05
CA ALA A 48 31.49 0.89 20.83
C ALA A 48 31.45 -0.60 20.44
N SER A 49 30.26 -1.17 20.22
CA SER A 49 30.16 -2.00 19.01
C SER A 49 29.91 -1.03 17.86
N SER A 50 30.77 -1.04 16.83
CA SER A 50 30.57 -0.23 15.63
C SER A 50 29.30 -0.71 14.91
N ARG A 51 28.11 -0.33 15.40
CA ARG A 51 26.85 -0.63 14.74
C ARG A 51 26.78 0.29 13.53
N ARG A 52 27.39 -0.14 12.42
CA ARG A 52 27.11 0.46 11.11
C ARG A 52 25.60 0.44 10.93
N ALA A 53 25.03 1.58 10.52
CA ALA A 53 23.65 1.62 10.07
C ALA A 53 23.46 0.50 9.03
N ALA A 54 22.42 -0.32 9.20
CA ALA A 54 22.11 -1.36 8.22
C ALA A 54 21.90 -0.69 6.85
N ASN A 55 22.46 -1.29 5.80
CA ASN A 55 22.18 -0.82 4.46
C ASN A 55 20.71 -1.15 4.14
N TRP A 56 19.82 -0.18 4.23
CA TRP A 56 18.39 -0.33 3.96
C TRP A 56 18.08 -0.74 2.50
N GLY A 57 19.05 -0.65 1.60
CA GLY A 57 18.96 -1.22 0.25
C GLY A 57 19.18 -2.73 0.19
N LYS A 58 19.65 -3.38 1.26
CA LYS A 58 19.90 -4.83 1.38
C LYS A 58 19.49 -5.33 2.77
N VAL A 59 18.21 -5.61 2.96
CA VAL A 59 17.66 -5.98 4.28
C VAL A 59 16.39 -6.83 4.13
N VAL A 60 16.23 -7.80 5.02
CA VAL A 60 14.97 -8.50 5.25
C VAL A 60 14.19 -7.74 6.31
N TYR A 61 13.04 -7.19 5.93
CA TYR A 61 12.36 -6.19 6.73
C TYR A 61 10.99 -6.63 7.24
N GLU A 62 10.35 -7.58 6.57
CA GLU A 62 9.04 -8.09 6.96
C GLU A 62 8.94 -9.61 6.82
N ALA A 63 8.15 -10.26 7.68
CA ALA A 63 7.90 -11.69 7.61
C ALA A 63 6.51 -12.04 8.12
N ILE A 64 5.70 -12.69 7.28
CA ILE A 64 4.29 -12.96 7.55
C ILE A 64 4.05 -14.46 7.49
N LEU A 65 3.37 -15.02 8.49
CA LEU A 65 2.91 -16.40 8.46
C LEU A 65 1.78 -16.58 7.44
N ASP A 66 1.93 -17.53 6.52
CA ASP A 66 0.88 -17.97 5.59
C ASP A 66 0.82 -19.50 5.56
N TRP A 67 -0.11 -20.04 6.35
CA TRP A 67 -0.25 -21.48 6.61
C TRP A 67 1.04 -22.14 7.10
N ASN A 68 1.65 -22.98 6.27
CA ASN A 68 2.84 -23.78 6.55
C ASN A 68 4.13 -23.12 6.02
N THR A 69 4.01 -21.87 5.57
CA THR A 69 5.08 -21.08 4.99
C THR A 69 5.15 -19.72 5.66
N VAL A 70 6.28 -19.05 5.52
CA VAL A 70 6.47 -17.65 5.89
C VAL A 70 6.80 -16.88 4.63
N VAL A 71 6.03 -15.83 4.34
CA VAL A 71 6.34 -14.88 3.27
C VAL A 71 7.28 -13.83 3.83
N VAL A 72 8.51 -13.80 3.31
CA VAL A 72 9.58 -12.90 3.72
C VAL A 72 9.73 -11.79 2.68
N LEU A 73 9.73 -10.54 3.13
CA LEU A 73 9.96 -9.38 2.28
C LEU A 73 11.38 -8.84 2.45
N ALA A 74 12.10 -8.72 1.34
CA ALA A 74 13.52 -8.39 1.34
C ALA A 74 13.90 -7.43 0.21
N LYS A 75 14.70 -6.42 0.56
CA LYS A 75 15.38 -5.53 -0.39
C LYS A 75 16.75 -6.06 -0.77
N GLY A 76 17.22 -5.66 -1.94
CA GLY A 76 18.57 -5.97 -2.41
C GLY A 76 18.72 -7.33 -3.07
N LEU A 77 17.61 -7.99 -3.40
CA LEU A 77 17.59 -9.23 -4.17
C LEU A 77 17.89 -8.99 -5.67
N ASN A 78 17.77 -7.75 -6.18
CA ASN A 78 18.00 -7.42 -7.59
C ASN A 78 17.18 -8.29 -8.58
N LEU A 79 15.94 -8.65 -8.23
CA LEU A 79 15.06 -9.45 -9.10
C LEU A 79 14.39 -8.56 -10.16
N LYS A 80 13.96 -9.20 -11.26
CA LYS A 80 13.24 -8.50 -12.34
C LYS A 80 11.77 -8.27 -11.96
N PRO A 81 11.16 -7.13 -12.35
CA PRO A 81 9.81 -6.73 -11.92
C PRO A 81 8.67 -7.67 -12.33
N ARG A 82 8.82 -8.40 -13.45
CA ARG A 82 7.73 -9.16 -14.08
C ARG A 82 8.07 -10.63 -14.26
N ARG A 83 8.99 -11.14 -13.46
CA ARG A 83 9.52 -12.49 -13.64
C ARG A 83 9.72 -13.16 -12.29
N GLU A 84 9.21 -14.38 -12.21
CA GLU A 84 9.56 -15.30 -11.14
C GLU A 84 11.02 -15.74 -11.30
N VAL A 85 11.61 -16.10 -10.17
CA VAL A 85 12.97 -16.62 -10.10
C VAL A 85 12.91 -18.01 -9.48
N ASP A 86 13.87 -18.86 -9.84
CA ASP A 86 13.94 -20.21 -9.29
C ASP A 86 14.09 -20.12 -7.76
N PRO A 87 13.11 -20.61 -6.97
CA PRO A 87 13.22 -20.56 -5.52
C PRO A 87 14.41 -21.37 -4.98
N ALA A 88 14.96 -22.33 -5.75
CA ALA A 88 16.17 -23.05 -5.36
C ALA A 88 17.41 -22.14 -5.20
N GLU A 89 17.39 -20.94 -5.80
CA GLU A 89 18.42 -19.92 -5.60
C GLU A 89 18.42 -19.32 -4.18
N PHE A 90 17.44 -19.64 -3.32
CA PHE A 90 17.28 -19.04 -2.00
C PHE A 90 17.19 -20.06 -0.86
N ARG A 91 17.85 -19.74 0.26
CA ARG A 91 17.69 -20.46 1.54
C ARG A 91 17.15 -19.51 2.60
N CYS A 92 16.28 -20.04 3.45
CA CYS A 92 15.64 -19.28 4.52
C CYS A 92 16.17 -19.76 5.87
N HIS A 93 16.56 -18.83 6.73
CA HIS A 93 17.18 -19.11 8.02
C HIS A 93 16.33 -18.56 9.15
N PHE A 94 15.89 -19.43 10.06
CA PHE A 94 15.04 -19.12 11.21
C PHE A 94 15.87 -19.21 12.48
N SER A 95 16.05 -18.06 13.16
CA SER A 95 16.79 -17.96 14.41
C SER A 95 15.84 -17.85 15.60
N LEU A 96 15.96 -18.80 16.54
CA LEU A 96 15.28 -18.74 17.84
C LEU A 96 15.93 -17.77 18.83
N SER A 97 17.14 -17.27 18.52
CA SER A 97 17.82 -16.27 19.35
C SER A 97 17.42 -14.85 18.94
N ASN A 98 17.21 -13.98 19.95
CA ASN A 98 17.03 -12.54 19.76
C ASN A 98 18.34 -11.83 19.33
N ASN A 99 19.51 -12.47 19.45
CA ASN A 99 20.83 -11.94 19.09
C ASN A 99 21.57 -12.89 18.12
N LEU A 100 21.80 -12.43 16.90
CA LEU A 100 22.59 -13.10 15.85
C LEU A 100 24.11 -13.10 16.13
N SER A 101 24.55 -12.44 17.20
CA SER A 101 25.98 -12.25 17.55
C SER A 101 26.51 -13.21 18.62
N ARG A 102 25.68 -14.13 19.14
CA ARG A 102 26.16 -15.21 20.01
C ARG A 102 26.22 -16.51 19.21
N GLU A 103 27.36 -17.19 19.32
CA GLU A 103 27.69 -18.45 18.66
C GLU A 103 26.73 -19.62 19.00
N GLU A 104 25.79 -19.42 19.92
CA GLU A 104 24.78 -20.40 20.36
C GLU A 104 23.35 -20.10 19.84
N SER A 105 23.20 -19.50 18.66
CA SER A 105 21.88 -19.34 18.05
C SER A 105 21.48 -20.62 17.30
N PHE A 106 20.40 -21.30 17.74
CA PHE A 106 19.80 -22.38 16.97
C PHE A 106 19.18 -21.79 15.70
N VAL A 107 19.81 -22.07 14.55
CA VAL A 107 19.35 -21.65 13.23
C VAL A 107 18.83 -22.84 12.46
N PHE A 108 17.54 -22.82 12.12
CA PHE A 108 16.96 -23.78 11.18
C PHE A 108 17.02 -23.22 9.77
N THR A 109 17.59 -23.98 8.84
CA THR A 109 17.61 -23.62 7.42
C THR A 109 16.57 -24.43 6.66
N THR A 110 15.79 -23.75 5.83
CA THR A 110 14.77 -24.36 4.97
C THR A 110 14.86 -23.83 3.54
N GLU A 111 14.15 -24.49 2.63
CA GLU A 111 14.08 -24.10 1.23
C GLU A 111 13.03 -23.00 1.03
N ALA A 112 13.28 -22.12 0.07
CA ALA A 112 12.23 -21.29 -0.48
C ALA A 112 11.34 -22.14 -1.42
N THR A 113 10.06 -21.82 -1.48
CA THR A 113 9.07 -22.47 -2.35
C THR A 113 8.58 -21.56 -3.47
N ALA A 114 8.80 -20.25 -3.36
CA ALA A 114 8.53 -19.27 -4.40
C ALA A 114 9.38 -18.02 -4.19
N ALA A 115 9.77 -17.34 -5.27
CA ALA A 115 10.48 -16.07 -5.20
C ALA A 115 10.10 -15.17 -6.39
N ALA A 116 9.72 -13.92 -6.09
CA ALA A 116 9.43 -12.90 -7.10
C ALA A 116 9.56 -11.50 -6.47
N GLN A 117 10.13 -10.53 -7.21
CA GLN A 117 10.26 -9.14 -6.74
C GLN A 117 10.99 -9.02 -5.37
N GLU A 118 10.32 -8.50 -4.35
CA GLU A 118 10.83 -8.42 -2.97
C GLU A 118 10.30 -9.58 -2.10
N VAL A 119 9.59 -10.55 -2.68
CA VAL A 119 8.94 -11.67 -1.98
C VAL A 119 9.77 -12.95 -2.10
N VAL A 120 10.06 -13.57 -0.95
CA VAL A 120 10.57 -14.95 -0.85
C VAL A 120 9.66 -15.73 0.07
N ARG A 121 9.02 -16.79 -0.42
CA ARG A 121 8.16 -17.66 0.38
C ARG A 121 9.00 -18.83 0.90
N CYS A 122 9.12 -18.92 2.21
CA CYS A 122 9.96 -19.88 2.92
C CYS A 122 9.12 -21.00 3.55
N LEU A 123 9.57 -22.25 3.43
CA LEU A 123 8.96 -23.34 4.17
C LEU A 123 9.27 -23.22 5.68
N LEU A 124 8.29 -23.47 6.55
CA LEU A 124 8.57 -23.52 7.98
C LEU A 124 9.47 -24.72 8.35
N PRO A 125 10.33 -24.59 9.38
CA PRO A 125 11.05 -25.73 9.95
C PRO A 125 10.10 -26.88 10.29
N ARG A 126 10.52 -28.12 10.00
CA ARG A 126 9.66 -29.32 10.18
C ARG A 126 9.13 -29.46 11.60
N SER A 127 9.92 -29.09 12.61
CA SER A 127 9.54 -29.09 14.02
C SER A 127 8.37 -28.17 14.34
N ILE A 128 8.33 -26.98 13.75
CA ILE A 128 7.24 -26.00 13.92
C ILE A 128 6.02 -26.46 13.11
N ARG A 129 6.22 -26.81 11.84
CA ARG A 129 5.14 -27.18 10.92
C ARG A 129 4.33 -28.40 11.36
N LYS A 130 4.98 -29.40 11.99
CA LYS A 130 4.31 -30.61 12.48
C LYS A 130 3.55 -30.42 13.79
N ASN A 131 3.87 -29.37 14.55
CA ASN A 131 3.33 -29.18 15.89
C ASN A 131 2.28 -28.06 15.88
N ASN A 132 2.72 -26.81 15.88
CA ASN A 132 1.85 -25.65 15.84
C ASN A 132 2.57 -24.51 15.10
N THR A 133 2.02 -24.05 13.98
CA THR A 133 2.60 -22.97 13.17
C THR A 133 2.60 -21.62 13.88
N ALA A 134 1.74 -21.42 14.89
CA ALA A 134 1.77 -20.24 15.74
C ALA A 134 3.07 -20.12 16.56
N LEU A 135 3.81 -21.22 16.76
CA LEU A 135 5.14 -21.18 17.38
C LEU A 135 6.18 -20.43 16.53
N ALA A 136 5.86 -20.14 15.26
CA ALA A 136 6.70 -19.31 14.43
C ALA A 136 6.68 -17.83 14.86
N GLU A 137 5.65 -17.37 15.58
CA GLU A 137 5.50 -15.97 15.99
C GLU A 137 6.75 -15.44 16.70
N GLY A 138 7.23 -14.26 16.29
CA GLY A 138 8.39 -13.62 16.88
C GLY A 138 9.75 -14.19 16.47
N ILE A 139 9.81 -15.33 15.78
CA ILE A 139 11.06 -15.91 15.28
C ILE A 139 11.67 -14.98 14.24
N ARG A 140 12.97 -14.70 14.36
CA ARG A 140 13.69 -13.88 13.38
C ARG A 140 13.97 -14.73 12.13
N VAL A 141 13.67 -14.20 10.96
CA VAL A 141 13.93 -14.87 9.68
C VAL A 141 14.83 -14.03 8.80
N THR A 142 15.76 -14.66 8.10
CA THR A 142 16.54 -14.03 7.04
C THR A 142 16.64 -14.95 5.82
N VAL A 143 17.08 -14.40 4.69
CA VAL A 143 17.30 -15.13 3.44
C VAL A 143 18.74 -14.96 2.97
N SER A 144 19.28 -16.03 2.39
CA SER A 144 20.55 -16.02 1.66
C SER A 144 20.32 -16.54 0.24
N ARG A 145 21.21 -16.16 -0.68
CA ARG A 145 21.26 -16.75 -2.02
C ARG A 145 22.16 -17.97 -2.00
N VAL A 146 21.86 -19.00 -2.78
CA VAL A 146 22.80 -20.10 -3.03
C VAL A 146 23.79 -19.60 -4.09
N GLU A 147 25.06 -19.43 -3.73
CA GLU A 147 26.13 -19.14 -4.69
C GLU A 147 26.82 -20.45 -5.12
N ASP A 148 27.19 -20.57 -6.40
CA ASP A 148 27.85 -21.76 -6.98
C ASP A 148 29.30 -21.98 -6.47
N SER A 149 29.86 -21.02 -5.73
CA SER A 149 31.24 -21.06 -5.23
C SER A 149 31.30 -21.08 -3.71
N SER A 150 32.27 -21.83 -3.18
CA SER A 150 32.47 -22.31 -1.80
C SER A 150 32.61 -21.26 -0.67
N ALA A 151 32.16 -20.02 -0.85
CA ALA A 151 31.94 -19.09 0.25
C ALA A 151 30.54 -19.33 0.82
N SER A 152 30.43 -19.52 2.14
CA SER A 152 29.13 -19.57 2.82
C SER A 152 28.32 -18.33 2.42
N PRO A 153 27.13 -18.47 1.80
CA PRO A 153 26.45 -17.31 1.27
C PRO A 153 26.05 -16.36 2.39
N ALA A 154 26.42 -15.09 2.24
CA ALA A 154 26.12 -14.10 3.27
C ALA A 154 24.60 -13.86 3.32
N ALA A 155 23.97 -14.26 4.42
CA ALA A 155 22.57 -13.95 4.68
C ALA A 155 22.37 -12.42 4.75
N LEU A 156 21.22 -11.96 4.24
CA LEU A 156 20.87 -10.55 4.35
C LEU A 156 20.74 -10.14 5.83
N PRO A 157 21.12 -8.91 6.21
CA PRO A 157 20.73 -8.34 7.49
C PRO A 157 19.21 -8.42 7.64
N SER A 158 18.71 -8.78 8.82
CA SER A 158 17.27 -8.92 9.05
C SER A 158 16.79 -8.19 10.29
N VAL A 159 15.74 -7.38 10.12
CA VAL A 159 14.90 -6.85 11.20
C VAL A 159 13.55 -7.57 11.27
N ALA A 160 13.28 -8.48 10.34
CA ALA A 160 12.02 -9.19 10.26
C ALA A 160 11.88 -10.25 11.37
N LYS A 161 10.71 -10.24 11.99
CA LYS A 161 10.23 -11.30 12.88
C LYS A 161 8.93 -11.80 12.29
N VAL A 162 8.72 -13.10 12.30
CA VAL A 162 7.49 -13.70 11.80
C VAL A 162 6.32 -13.17 12.61
N TYR A 163 5.32 -12.67 11.89
CA TYR A 163 4.08 -12.17 12.43
C TYR A 163 2.90 -12.95 11.86
N ASN A 164 1.96 -13.33 12.73
CA ASN A 164 0.77 -14.07 12.36
C ASN A 164 -0.40 -13.10 12.18
N PRO A 165 -0.91 -12.91 10.97
CA PRO A 165 -2.03 -11.99 10.74
C PRO A 165 -3.30 -12.40 11.52
N LYS A 166 -3.49 -13.69 11.84
CA LYS A 166 -4.69 -14.18 12.52
C LYS A 166 -4.75 -13.86 14.01
N SER A 167 -3.63 -13.64 14.69
CA SER A 167 -3.61 -13.42 16.15
C SER A 167 -4.09 -12.02 16.57
N HIS A 168 -4.25 -11.09 15.63
CA HIS A 168 -4.47 -9.68 15.93
C HIS A 168 -5.83 -9.17 15.48
N GLY A 169 -6.90 -9.70 16.09
CA GLY A 169 -8.24 -9.13 15.99
C GLY A 169 -8.88 -9.22 14.60
N MET A 170 -8.56 -10.28 13.83
CA MET A 170 -9.34 -10.61 12.63
C MET A 170 -10.74 -11.07 13.03
N ARG A 171 -11.73 -10.83 12.14
CA ARG A 171 -13.11 -11.30 12.30
C ARG A 171 -13.12 -12.75 12.81
N GLY A 172 -13.86 -12.98 13.90
CA GLY A 172 -13.86 -14.26 14.61
C GLY A 172 -14.33 -15.40 13.73
N GLU A 173 -13.93 -16.64 14.04
CA GLU A 173 -14.45 -17.85 13.39
C GLU A 173 -15.99 -17.88 13.55
N GLY A 174 -16.72 -17.45 12.51
CA GLY A 174 -18.17 -17.30 12.51
C GLY A 174 -18.67 -16.02 11.82
N GLU A 175 -17.87 -14.94 11.83
CA GLU A 175 -18.17 -13.72 11.10
C GLU A 175 -17.63 -13.86 9.66
N GLY A 176 -18.50 -14.17 8.70
CA GLY A 176 -18.11 -14.34 7.29
C GLY A 176 -17.28 -13.16 6.73
N LYS A 177 -16.48 -13.42 5.70
CA LYS A 177 -15.64 -12.41 5.02
C LYS A 177 -16.49 -11.26 4.47
N TYR A 178 -15.96 -10.04 4.53
CA TYR A 178 -16.44 -8.91 3.73
C TYR A 178 -16.45 -9.29 2.26
N GLU A 179 -17.46 -8.83 1.53
CA GLU A 179 -17.59 -9.07 0.11
C GLU A 179 -16.54 -8.28 -0.65
N LEU A 180 -16.38 -6.98 -0.33
CA LEU A 180 -15.48 -6.08 -1.03
C LEU A 180 -14.68 -5.19 -0.08
N CYS A 181 -13.36 -5.25 -0.22
CA CYS A 181 -12.40 -4.41 0.48
C CYS A 181 -11.57 -3.58 -0.51
N ALA A 182 -10.90 -2.54 -0.01
CA ALA A 182 -9.95 -1.75 -0.78
C ALA A 182 -8.59 -1.69 -0.08
N CYS A 183 -7.53 -1.73 -0.87
CA CYS A 183 -6.16 -1.58 -0.42
C CYS A 183 -5.45 -0.52 -1.25
N THR A 184 -4.77 0.41 -0.58
CA THR A 184 -4.02 1.48 -1.25
C THR A 184 -2.75 1.79 -0.47
N MET A 185 -1.79 2.43 -1.15
CA MET A 185 -0.59 2.96 -0.52
C MET A 185 -0.46 4.44 -0.87
N LEU A 186 -0.26 5.28 0.14
CA LEU A 186 -0.25 6.71 -0.04
C LEU A 186 0.87 7.37 0.77
N TRP A 187 1.17 8.62 0.40
CA TRP A 187 1.96 9.55 1.17
C TRP A 187 1.32 10.93 1.05
N ASN A 188 0.99 11.52 2.20
CA ASN A 188 0.40 12.86 2.29
C ASN A 188 -0.84 13.05 1.40
N GLN A 189 -1.87 12.23 1.62
CA GLN A 189 -3.15 12.27 0.90
C GLN A 189 -4.38 12.34 1.85
N ALA A 190 -4.19 12.80 3.08
CA ALA A 190 -5.26 12.92 4.07
C ALA A 190 -6.42 13.81 3.60
N SER A 191 -6.13 14.82 2.76
CA SER A 191 -7.13 15.73 2.16
C SER A 191 -8.12 15.03 1.23
N VAL A 192 -7.68 14.02 0.48
CA VAL A 192 -8.52 13.27 -0.48
C VAL A 192 -9.12 12.01 0.15
N LEU A 193 -8.49 11.47 1.21
CA LEU A 193 -8.89 10.21 1.82
C LEU A 193 -10.36 10.20 2.28
N LYS A 194 -10.87 11.31 2.82
CA LYS A 194 -12.28 11.40 3.27
C LYS A 194 -13.25 11.21 2.12
N GLU A 195 -13.08 11.99 1.04
CA GLU A 195 -13.90 11.90 -0.16
C GLU A 195 -13.83 10.47 -0.72
N TRP A 196 -12.63 9.92 -0.84
CA TRP A 196 -12.42 8.58 -1.39
C TRP A 196 -13.09 7.47 -0.57
N VAL A 197 -12.93 7.47 0.76
CA VAL A 197 -13.56 6.46 1.64
C VAL A 197 -15.08 6.61 1.65
N MET A 198 -15.60 7.82 1.83
CA MET A 198 -17.04 8.04 1.93
C MET A 198 -17.77 7.70 0.62
N TYR A 199 -17.19 8.10 -0.52
CA TYR A 199 -17.71 7.78 -1.84
C TYR A 199 -17.72 6.26 -2.11
N HIS A 200 -16.57 5.59 -1.92
CA HIS A 200 -16.48 4.15 -2.19
C HIS A 200 -17.23 3.29 -1.15
N SER A 201 -17.43 3.80 0.06
CA SER A 201 -18.32 3.17 1.05
C SER A 201 -19.76 3.11 0.54
N TRP A 202 -20.24 4.19 -0.09
CA TRP A 202 -21.55 4.19 -0.73
C TRP A 202 -21.64 3.22 -1.91
N LEU A 203 -20.55 3.05 -2.67
CA LEU A 203 -20.45 2.03 -3.73
C LEU A 203 -20.34 0.59 -3.19
N GLY A 204 -20.21 0.40 -1.88
CA GLY A 204 -20.25 -0.90 -1.22
C GLY A 204 -18.88 -1.48 -0.85
N VAL A 205 -17.82 -0.66 -0.79
CA VAL A 205 -16.59 -1.07 -0.11
C VAL A 205 -16.85 -1.12 1.40
N GLU A 206 -16.42 -2.19 2.06
CA GLU A 206 -16.76 -2.48 3.45
C GLU A 206 -15.56 -2.32 4.39
N ARG A 207 -14.33 -2.41 3.87
CA ARG A 207 -13.08 -2.39 4.65
C ARG A 207 -11.93 -1.77 3.86
N TRP A 208 -11.11 -0.97 4.53
CA TRP A 208 -9.96 -0.29 3.94
C TRP A 208 -8.65 -0.62 4.65
N PHE A 209 -7.65 -1.03 3.86
CA PHE A 209 -6.27 -1.20 4.28
C PHE A 209 -5.43 -0.06 3.69
N ILE A 210 -5.09 0.93 4.52
CA ILE A 210 -4.35 2.12 4.10
C ILE A 210 -2.88 1.96 4.46
N TYR A 211 -2.01 1.72 3.47
CA TYR A 211 -0.57 1.65 3.67
C TYR A 211 0.01 3.05 3.65
N ASP A 212 0.40 3.52 4.83
CA ASP A 212 0.96 4.85 5.01
C ASP A 212 2.48 4.82 4.80
N ASN A 213 2.92 5.33 3.65
CA ASN A 213 4.34 5.50 3.34
C ASN A 213 4.88 6.77 3.99
N ASN A 214 4.82 6.83 5.33
CA ASN A 214 5.40 7.85 6.17
C ASN A 214 4.86 9.27 5.93
N SER A 215 3.54 9.42 6.05
CA SER A 215 2.83 10.70 5.94
C SER A 215 2.99 11.55 7.21
N ASP A 216 2.86 12.87 7.05
CA ASP A 216 2.95 13.88 8.11
C ASP A 216 1.78 14.89 8.07
N ASP A 217 0.72 14.58 7.33
CA ASP A 217 -0.42 15.44 7.05
C ASP A 217 -1.68 15.15 7.91
N GLY A 218 -1.51 14.49 9.05
CA GLY A 218 -2.61 14.14 9.95
C GLY A 218 -3.46 12.94 9.51
N LEU A 219 -2.89 12.04 8.69
CA LEU A 219 -3.58 10.86 8.18
C LEU A 219 -4.28 10.00 9.25
N GLN A 220 -3.67 9.83 10.43
CA GLN A 220 -4.26 9.07 11.54
C GLN A 220 -5.55 9.74 12.04
N ASP A 221 -5.55 11.06 12.22
CA ASP A 221 -6.73 11.81 12.68
C ASP A 221 -7.88 11.65 11.68
N VAL A 222 -7.58 11.65 10.38
CA VAL A 222 -8.58 11.40 9.33
C VAL A 222 -9.11 9.98 9.38
N ALA A 223 -8.25 8.98 9.58
CA ALA A 223 -8.68 7.58 9.71
C ALA A 223 -9.57 7.39 10.95
N ASP A 224 -9.22 7.99 12.09
CA ASP A 224 -10.00 7.94 13.32
C ASP A 224 -11.36 8.63 13.18
N GLU A 225 -11.40 9.77 12.48
CA GLU A 225 -12.65 10.44 12.15
C GLU A 225 -13.55 9.56 11.28
N LEU A 226 -13.00 8.93 10.23
CA LEU A 226 -13.76 8.01 9.37
C LEU A 226 -14.29 6.80 10.16
N ASN A 227 -13.48 6.24 11.06
CA ASN A 227 -13.89 5.15 11.95
C ASN A 227 -15.00 5.58 12.91
N SER A 228 -14.97 6.81 13.43
CA SER A 228 -16.06 7.36 14.25
C SER A 228 -17.40 7.49 13.51
N ARG A 229 -17.36 7.54 12.17
CA ARG A 229 -18.51 7.53 11.27
C ARG A 229 -18.85 6.12 10.74
N ASN A 230 -18.30 5.07 11.38
CA ASN A 230 -18.53 3.66 11.05
C ASN A 230 -17.99 3.23 9.68
N HIS A 231 -16.97 3.91 9.16
CA HIS A 231 -16.15 3.35 8.07
C HIS A 231 -15.08 2.45 8.68
N ASN A 232 -14.79 1.28 8.10
CA ASN A 232 -13.82 0.35 8.69
C ASN A 232 -12.42 0.54 8.08
N VAL A 233 -11.69 1.54 8.56
CA VAL A 233 -10.38 1.98 8.03
C VAL A 233 -9.25 1.59 8.97
N SER A 234 -8.23 0.90 8.46
CA SER A 234 -6.99 0.65 9.19
C SER A 234 -5.80 1.27 8.49
N ARG A 235 -5.04 2.07 9.24
CA ARG A 235 -3.72 2.56 8.83
C ARG A 235 -2.67 1.49 9.15
N HIS A 236 -1.86 1.16 8.15
CA HIS A 236 -0.70 0.31 8.27
C HIS A 236 0.53 1.13 7.93
N VAL A 237 1.35 1.45 8.94
CA VAL A 237 2.61 2.16 8.71
C VAL A 237 3.49 1.29 7.80
N TRP A 238 4.02 1.88 6.73
CA TRP A 238 4.84 1.19 5.73
C TRP A 238 6.03 2.07 5.33
N PRO A 239 7.06 2.17 6.19
CA PRO A 239 8.14 3.16 6.03
C PRO A 239 9.16 2.76 4.94
N TRP A 240 8.94 1.65 4.25
CA TRP A 240 9.89 1.07 3.31
C TRP A 240 9.90 1.84 2.00
N ILE A 241 11.09 2.35 1.64
CA ILE A 241 11.30 3.14 0.42
C ILE A 241 11.05 2.25 -0.80
N LYS A 242 10.30 2.73 -1.80
CA LYS A 242 10.11 2.03 -3.07
C LYS A 242 9.68 0.56 -2.84
N ALA A 243 8.55 0.38 -2.18
CA ALA A 243 8.09 -0.93 -1.68
C ALA A 243 6.56 -1.10 -1.85
N GLN A 244 5.96 -0.49 -2.88
CA GLN A 244 4.52 -0.56 -3.12
C GLN A 244 4.07 -1.98 -3.42
N GLU A 245 4.76 -2.66 -4.33
CA GLU A 245 4.44 -4.02 -4.76
C GLU A 245 4.52 -4.99 -3.56
N ALA A 246 5.53 -4.84 -2.70
CA ALA A 246 5.64 -5.61 -1.46
C ALA A 246 4.56 -5.25 -0.42
N GLY A 247 4.20 -3.97 -0.30
CA GLY A 247 3.10 -3.53 0.56
C GLY A 247 1.75 -4.12 0.13
N PHE A 248 1.53 -4.20 -1.18
CA PHE A 248 0.34 -4.86 -1.73
C PHE A 248 0.37 -6.37 -1.57
N SER A 249 1.53 -7.03 -1.67
CA SER A 249 1.67 -8.45 -1.27
C SER A 249 1.34 -8.66 0.21
N HIS A 250 1.85 -7.80 1.11
CA HIS A 250 1.53 -7.85 2.55
C HIS A 250 0.03 -7.58 2.79
N CYS A 251 -0.59 -6.68 2.04
CA CYS A 251 -2.02 -6.41 2.09
C CYS A 251 -2.87 -7.60 1.65
N ALA A 252 -2.53 -8.21 0.50
CA ALA A 252 -3.22 -9.37 -0.02
C ALA A 252 -3.23 -10.53 0.99
N LEU A 253 -2.11 -10.77 1.67
CA LEU A 253 -1.99 -11.80 2.70
C LEU A 253 -2.87 -11.55 3.93
N ARG A 254 -3.03 -10.29 4.35
CA ARG A 254 -3.94 -9.93 5.45
C ARG A 254 -5.40 -10.03 5.02
N ALA A 255 -5.73 -9.36 3.92
CA ALA A 255 -7.09 -9.29 3.41
C ALA A 255 -7.64 -10.67 3.00
N LYS A 256 -6.76 -11.63 2.68
CA LYS A 256 -7.12 -13.04 2.45
C LYS A 256 -8.03 -13.62 3.53
N TYR A 257 -7.87 -13.23 4.80
CA TYR A 257 -8.68 -13.80 5.88
C TYR A 257 -10.00 -13.04 6.11
N GLU A 258 -10.09 -11.80 5.66
CA GLU A 258 -11.22 -10.90 5.96
C GLU A 258 -12.10 -10.58 4.75
N CYS A 259 -11.60 -10.78 3.52
CA CYS A 259 -12.19 -10.25 2.30
C CYS A 259 -12.31 -11.31 1.20
N LYS A 260 -13.44 -11.32 0.48
CA LYS A 260 -13.60 -12.12 -0.74
C LYS A 260 -12.97 -11.44 -1.95
N TRP A 261 -13.17 -10.13 -2.10
CA TRP A 261 -12.54 -9.29 -3.11
C TRP A 261 -11.76 -8.14 -2.49
N VAL A 262 -10.63 -7.81 -3.09
CA VAL A 262 -9.81 -6.66 -2.70
C VAL A 262 -9.48 -5.84 -3.93
N GLY A 263 -9.90 -4.58 -3.95
CA GLY A 263 -9.51 -3.60 -4.96
C GLY A 263 -8.13 -3.01 -4.65
N PHE A 264 -7.24 -2.96 -5.64
CA PHE A 264 -5.93 -2.31 -5.53
C PHE A 264 -5.91 -1.08 -6.45
N PHE A 265 -6.27 0.08 -5.91
CA PHE A 265 -6.39 1.34 -6.64
C PHE A 265 -5.97 2.53 -5.77
N ASP A 266 -5.55 3.60 -6.42
CA ASP A 266 -4.99 4.76 -5.75
C ASP A 266 -6.09 5.65 -5.17
N VAL A 267 -5.74 6.48 -4.18
CA VAL A 267 -6.71 7.36 -3.47
C VAL A 267 -7.28 8.47 -4.37
N ASP A 268 -6.63 8.74 -5.51
CA ASP A 268 -7.08 9.65 -6.55
C ASP A 268 -7.87 8.93 -7.66
N GLU A 269 -8.33 7.70 -7.44
CA GLU A 269 -9.06 6.89 -8.42
C GLU A 269 -10.48 6.57 -7.95
N PHE A 270 -11.47 6.98 -8.74
CA PHE A 270 -12.88 6.92 -8.40
C PHE A 270 -13.66 6.12 -9.43
N PHE A 271 -14.33 5.07 -8.98
CA PHE A 271 -15.21 4.27 -9.83
C PHE A 271 -16.47 5.06 -10.18
N TYR A 272 -16.84 5.08 -11.45
CA TYR A 272 -18.04 5.73 -11.95
C TYR A 272 -18.81 4.76 -12.84
N PHE A 273 -20.14 4.83 -12.77
CA PHE A 273 -21.06 3.96 -13.51
C PHE A 273 -21.86 4.86 -14.47
N PRO A 274 -21.46 5.00 -15.75
CA PRO A 274 -22.07 5.92 -16.69
C PRO A 274 -23.55 5.60 -16.97
N ARG A 275 -24.34 6.63 -17.26
CA ARG A 275 -25.72 6.46 -17.74
C ARG A 275 -25.70 6.13 -19.24
N HIS A 276 -26.33 5.03 -19.63
CA HIS A 276 -26.69 4.79 -21.02
C HIS A 276 -28.21 4.74 -21.20
N GLY A 277 -28.73 5.58 -22.10
CA GLY A 277 -30.04 5.37 -22.72
C GLY A 277 -31.29 5.57 -21.87
N GLY A 278 -31.27 6.40 -20.81
CA GLY A 278 -32.48 6.88 -20.14
C GLY A 278 -33.36 5.84 -19.42
N GLN A 279 -32.98 4.55 -19.40
CA GLN A 279 -33.86 3.46 -18.97
C GLN A 279 -33.44 2.71 -17.69
N THR A 280 -32.28 3.00 -17.11
CA THR A 280 -31.89 2.42 -15.82
C THR A 280 -31.94 3.47 -14.71
N PRO A 281 -32.49 3.16 -13.51
CA PRO A 281 -32.31 4.03 -12.36
C PRO A 281 -30.80 4.19 -12.10
N LEU A 282 -30.43 5.31 -11.47
CA LEU A 282 -29.06 5.58 -11.04
C LEU A 282 -28.41 4.29 -10.55
N PRO A 283 -27.18 3.92 -11.00
CA PRO A 283 -26.47 2.80 -10.41
C PRO A 283 -26.46 3.02 -8.91
N GLY A 284 -27.20 2.16 -8.21
CA GLY A 284 -27.60 2.41 -6.84
C GLY A 284 -26.42 2.29 -5.88
N GLN A 285 -26.72 2.60 -4.62
CA GLN A 285 -25.85 2.26 -3.51
C GLN A 285 -25.44 0.78 -3.62
N ASN A 286 -24.17 0.47 -3.34
CA ASN A 286 -23.57 -0.87 -3.49
C ASN A 286 -23.31 -1.36 -4.93
N SER A 287 -23.37 -0.49 -5.94
CA SER A 287 -23.13 -0.87 -7.35
C SER A 287 -21.78 -1.55 -7.59
N LEU A 288 -20.69 -1.10 -6.95
CA LEU A 288 -19.38 -1.72 -7.09
C LEU A 288 -19.32 -3.09 -6.41
N ARG A 289 -19.91 -3.22 -5.23
CA ARG A 289 -20.06 -4.52 -4.55
C ARG A 289 -20.86 -5.49 -5.40
N ALA A 290 -22.01 -5.07 -5.92
CA ALA A 290 -22.86 -5.90 -6.79
C ALA A 290 -22.11 -6.37 -8.04
N MET A 291 -21.30 -5.50 -8.66
CA MET A 291 -20.49 -5.84 -9.81
C MET A 291 -19.50 -6.97 -9.52
N VAL A 292 -18.77 -6.93 -8.40
CA VAL A 292 -17.80 -7.98 -8.06
C VAL A 292 -18.48 -9.25 -7.53
N SER A 293 -19.61 -9.12 -6.83
CA SER A 293 -20.38 -10.25 -6.30
C SER A 293 -20.88 -11.21 -7.37
N ASN A 294 -21.16 -10.70 -8.58
CA ASN A 294 -21.51 -11.54 -9.73
C ASN A 294 -20.44 -12.59 -10.08
N TYR A 295 -19.22 -12.42 -9.60
CA TYR A 295 -18.09 -13.31 -9.86
C TYR A 295 -17.61 -14.06 -8.62
N THR A 296 -18.19 -13.82 -7.44
CA THR A 296 -17.73 -14.39 -6.16
C THR A 296 -17.76 -15.93 -6.16
N ASP A 297 -18.82 -16.51 -6.70
CA ASP A 297 -18.98 -17.96 -6.81
C ASP A 297 -18.46 -18.53 -8.13
N SER A 298 -17.81 -17.69 -8.96
CA SER A 298 -17.22 -18.15 -10.21
C SER A 298 -16.12 -19.18 -9.93
N PRO A 299 -16.11 -20.33 -10.65
CA PRO A 299 -15.05 -21.32 -10.51
C PRO A 299 -13.74 -20.89 -11.17
N THR A 300 -13.75 -19.86 -12.03
CA THR A 300 -12.59 -19.48 -12.85
C THR A 300 -12.23 -18.01 -12.78
N ILE A 301 -13.15 -17.11 -12.42
CA ILE A 301 -12.84 -15.68 -12.33
C ILE A 301 -12.23 -15.36 -10.96
N ALA A 302 -11.02 -14.79 -11.00
CA ALA A 302 -10.28 -14.34 -9.80
C ALA A 302 -9.87 -12.86 -9.86
N GLU A 303 -10.09 -12.20 -11.01
CA GLU A 303 -9.77 -10.79 -11.19
C GLU A 303 -10.81 -10.10 -12.07
N VAL A 304 -11.28 -8.93 -11.65
CA VAL A 304 -12.17 -8.05 -12.41
C VAL A 304 -11.44 -6.74 -12.69
N ARG A 305 -11.28 -6.38 -13.96
CA ARG A 305 -10.51 -5.22 -14.42
C ARG A 305 -11.42 -4.13 -14.96
N THR A 306 -11.18 -2.90 -14.56
CA THR A 306 -11.91 -1.72 -15.03
C THR A 306 -10.94 -0.71 -15.61
N MET A 307 -11.22 -0.21 -16.81
CA MET A 307 -10.42 0.80 -17.49
C MET A 307 -10.54 2.17 -16.79
N CYS A 308 -9.52 3.02 -16.93
CA CYS A 308 -9.54 4.36 -16.36
C CYS A 308 -9.21 5.45 -17.39
N HIS A 309 -9.65 6.68 -17.10
CA HIS A 309 -9.21 7.87 -17.83
C HIS A 309 -8.52 8.85 -16.88
N SER A 310 -7.42 9.44 -17.34
CA SER A 310 -6.68 10.43 -16.56
C SER A 310 -7.31 11.82 -16.68
N PHE A 311 -7.66 12.43 -15.55
CA PHE A 311 -8.18 13.79 -15.44
C PHE A 311 -7.05 14.81 -15.22
N GLY A 312 -7.27 16.01 -15.77
CA GLY A 312 -6.41 17.18 -15.70
C GLY A 312 -6.88 18.26 -14.72
N PRO A 313 -6.12 19.35 -14.56
CA PRO A 313 -6.41 20.41 -13.57
C PRO A 313 -7.70 21.17 -13.86
N SER A 314 -8.29 21.03 -15.06
CA SER A 314 -9.60 21.58 -15.41
C SER A 314 -9.69 23.10 -15.25
N GLY A 315 -8.60 23.80 -15.57
CA GLY A 315 -8.49 25.26 -15.46
C GLY A 315 -8.15 25.77 -14.06
N LEU A 316 -8.11 24.91 -13.04
CA LEU A 316 -7.86 25.28 -11.66
C LEU A 316 -6.37 25.53 -11.38
N THR A 317 -6.11 26.46 -10.46
CA THR A 317 -4.77 26.77 -9.92
C THR A 317 -4.62 26.37 -8.45
N GLU A 318 -5.72 26.09 -7.76
CA GLU A 318 -5.75 25.67 -6.36
C GLU A 318 -6.54 24.36 -6.21
N PRO A 319 -6.24 23.53 -5.18
CA PRO A 319 -7.00 22.31 -4.92
C PRO A 319 -8.50 22.61 -4.72
N PRO A 320 -9.41 21.86 -5.34
CA PRO A 320 -10.84 22.10 -5.22
C PRO A 320 -11.35 21.80 -3.82
N LYS A 321 -12.00 22.78 -3.18
CA LYS A 321 -12.51 22.67 -1.80
C LYS A 321 -13.58 21.58 -1.65
N GLN A 322 -14.41 21.40 -2.68
CA GLN A 322 -15.45 20.38 -2.72
C GLN A 322 -14.93 18.96 -2.97
N GLY A 323 -13.63 18.79 -3.24
CA GLY A 323 -13.04 17.50 -3.58
C GLY A 323 -12.72 17.34 -5.06
N VAL A 324 -11.93 16.29 -5.35
CA VAL A 324 -11.38 16.04 -6.68
C VAL A 324 -12.46 15.66 -7.69
N THR A 325 -13.53 15.00 -7.24
CA THR A 325 -14.62 14.55 -8.12
C THR A 325 -15.49 15.66 -8.67
N VAL A 326 -15.61 16.77 -7.94
CA VAL A 326 -16.39 17.95 -8.35
C VAL A 326 -15.50 18.99 -9.03
N GLY A 327 -14.25 19.11 -8.60
CA GLY A 327 -13.32 20.11 -9.11
C GLY A 327 -12.74 19.80 -10.49
N TYR A 328 -12.30 18.55 -10.70
CA TYR A 328 -11.64 18.16 -11.95
C TYR A 328 -12.63 17.49 -12.89
N THR A 329 -12.94 18.16 -14.01
CA THR A 329 -14.01 17.81 -14.96
C THR A 329 -13.52 17.76 -16.40
N CYS A 330 -12.21 17.75 -16.60
CA CYS A 330 -11.61 17.60 -17.91
C CYS A 330 -10.56 16.51 -17.91
N ARG A 331 -10.51 15.72 -18.97
CA ARG A 331 -9.66 14.53 -19.07
C ARG A 331 -9.06 14.31 -20.45
N LEU A 332 -8.12 13.39 -20.53
CA LEU A 332 -7.65 12.82 -21.79
C LEU A 332 -8.73 11.91 -22.41
N GLN A 333 -8.81 11.91 -23.74
CA GLN A 333 -9.72 11.05 -24.51
C GLN A 333 -9.30 9.58 -24.41
N ALA A 334 -8.00 9.31 -24.57
CA ALA A 334 -7.46 7.96 -24.56
C ALA A 334 -7.53 7.34 -23.15
N PRO A 335 -7.93 6.07 -23.02
CA PRO A 335 -7.91 5.39 -21.74
C PRO A 335 -6.47 5.06 -21.30
N GLU A 336 -6.28 4.98 -19.98
CA GLU A 336 -5.07 4.52 -19.31
C GLU A 336 -5.21 3.04 -18.87
N ARG A 337 -4.17 2.47 -18.26
CA ARG A 337 -4.17 1.09 -17.75
C ARG A 337 -5.25 0.88 -16.69
N HIS A 338 -5.92 -0.26 -16.78
CA HIS A 338 -6.94 -0.72 -15.84
C HIS A 338 -6.47 -0.75 -14.37
N LYS A 339 -7.46 -0.77 -13.48
CA LYS A 339 -7.33 -1.20 -12.08
C LYS A 339 -8.12 -2.48 -11.88
N SER A 340 -7.80 -3.23 -10.83
CA SER A 340 -8.45 -4.51 -10.60
C SER A 340 -8.89 -4.74 -9.17
N PHE A 341 -9.92 -5.58 -9.08
CA PHE A 341 -10.31 -6.30 -7.88
C PHE A 341 -9.84 -7.74 -8.03
N VAL A 342 -9.20 -8.29 -7.00
CA VAL A 342 -8.73 -9.67 -7.00
C VAL A 342 -9.32 -10.46 -5.85
N ARG A 343 -9.48 -11.77 -6.04
CA ARG A 343 -9.76 -12.72 -4.97
C ARG A 343 -8.45 -13.15 -4.32
N PRO A 344 -8.12 -12.69 -3.09
CA PRO A 344 -6.80 -12.92 -2.49
C PRO A 344 -6.47 -14.41 -2.28
N ASP A 345 -7.47 -15.27 -2.07
CA ASP A 345 -7.29 -16.73 -1.92
C ASP A 345 -6.81 -17.43 -3.21
N LEU A 346 -7.00 -16.78 -4.36
CA LEU A 346 -6.76 -17.34 -5.69
C LEU A 346 -5.53 -16.73 -6.38
N LEU A 347 -4.75 -15.95 -5.65
CA LEU A 347 -3.47 -15.44 -6.12
C LEU A 347 -2.44 -16.56 -6.21
N ASP A 348 -1.48 -16.37 -7.12
CA ASP A 348 -0.30 -17.21 -7.23
C ASP A 348 0.55 -17.11 -5.95
N MET A 349 1.22 -18.22 -5.58
CA MET A 349 2.00 -18.30 -4.34
C MET A 349 3.18 -17.32 -4.29
N THR A 350 3.63 -16.83 -5.46
CA THR A 350 4.69 -15.83 -5.60
C THR A 350 4.26 -14.42 -5.21
N LEU A 351 2.94 -14.13 -5.21
CA LEU A 351 2.36 -12.80 -5.01
C LEU A 351 2.89 -11.72 -5.98
N LEU A 352 3.45 -12.15 -7.11
CA LEU A 352 3.94 -11.27 -8.16
C LEU A 352 2.82 -10.31 -8.59
N ASN A 353 3.09 -9.01 -8.57
CA ASN A 353 2.10 -8.00 -8.96
C ASN A 353 2.71 -6.85 -9.74
N ILE A 354 1.87 -6.15 -10.50
CA ILE A 354 2.23 -4.89 -11.17
C ILE A 354 1.28 -3.81 -10.64
N VAL A 355 1.40 -3.55 -9.33
CA VAL A 355 0.64 -2.57 -8.56
C VAL A 355 -0.86 -2.92 -8.48
N HIS A 356 -1.60 -2.75 -9.56
CA HIS A 356 -3.07 -2.90 -9.54
C HIS A 356 -3.57 -4.26 -9.99
N HIS A 357 -2.69 -5.20 -10.35
CA HIS A 357 -3.07 -6.59 -10.66
C HIS A 357 -2.00 -7.57 -10.19
N PHE A 358 -2.44 -8.78 -9.87
CA PHE A 358 -1.60 -9.88 -9.40
C PHE A 358 -1.53 -11.01 -10.40
N LYS A 359 -0.44 -11.78 -10.37
CA LYS A 359 -0.41 -13.10 -10.98
C LYS A 359 -1.44 -13.98 -10.27
N LEU A 360 -2.34 -14.57 -11.06
CA LEU A 360 -3.35 -15.50 -10.57
C LEU A 360 -2.79 -16.93 -10.52
N ARG A 361 -3.33 -17.74 -9.61
CA ARG A 361 -3.03 -19.18 -9.59
C ARG A 361 -3.46 -19.81 -10.92
N GLU A 362 -2.72 -20.82 -11.35
CA GLU A 362 -3.05 -21.60 -12.55
C GLU A 362 -4.52 -22.06 -12.55
N GLY A 363 -5.18 -21.95 -13.70
CA GLY A 363 -6.60 -22.26 -13.89
C GLY A 363 -7.56 -21.07 -13.69
N TYR A 364 -7.11 -19.98 -13.05
CA TYR A 364 -7.92 -18.77 -12.88
C TYR A 364 -7.62 -17.68 -13.91
N LYS A 365 -8.61 -16.85 -14.19
CA LYS A 365 -8.54 -15.80 -15.22
C LYS A 365 -9.12 -14.47 -14.76
N SER A 366 -8.71 -13.42 -15.46
CA SER A 366 -9.26 -12.07 -15.35
C SER A 366 -10.43 -11.86 -16.32
N THR A 367 -11.36 -10.99 -15.96
CA THR A 367 -12.39 -10.45 -16.87
C THR A 367 -12.32 -8.93 -16.92
N ASN A 368 -12.60 -8.33 -18.07
CA ASN A 368 -12.67 -6.87 -18.23
C ASN A 368 -14.12 -6.42 -18.16
N VAL A 369 -14.37 -5.34 -17.42
CA VAL A 369 -15.66 -4.65 -17.37
C VAL A 369 -15.77 -3.72 -18.58
N ALA A 370 -16.92 -3.73 -19.24
CA ALA A 370 -17.19 -2.81 -20.35
C ALA A 370 -17.23 -1.36 -19.84
N GLU A 371 -16.67 -0.41 -20.59
CA GLU A 371 -16.61 1.01 -20.20
C GLU A 371 -18.00 1.61 -19.96
N GLY A 372 -19.02 1.11 -20.68
CA GLY A 372 -20.40 1.53 -20.45
C GLY A 372 -21.06 0.94 -19.20
N THR A 373 -20.42 0.00 -18.52
CA THR A 373 -20.86 -0.55 -17.24
C THR A 373 -20.18 0.17 -16.08
N ALA A 374 -18.85 0.28 -16.12
CA ALA A 374 -18.08 1.00 -15.14
C ALA A 374 -16.77 1.51 -15.75
N VAL A 375 -16.33 2.67 -15.29
CA VAL A 375 -15.07 3.31 -15.64
C VAL A 375 -14.44 3.89 -14.37
N ILE A 376 -13.15 4.16 -14.39
CA ILE A 376 -12.46 4.84 -13.30
C ILE A 376 -12.01 6.23 -13.76
N ASN A 377 -12.38 7.24 -12.98
CA ASN A 377 -11.81 8.57 -13.09
C ASN A 377 -10.54 8.62 -12.25
N HIS A 378 -9.38 8.73 -12.91
CA HIS A 378 -8.08 8.82 -12.26
C HIS A 378 -7.63 10.28 -12.26
N TYR A 379 -7.68 10.95 -11.10
CA TYR A 379 -7.30 12.35 -10.92
C TYR A 379 -5.77 12.53 -10.84
N LYS A 380 -5.11 12.03 -11.88
CA LYS A 380 -3.66 11.90 -12.00
C LYS A 380 -2.93 13.23 -12.06
N TYR A 381 -3.48 14.19 -12.82
CA TYR A 381 -2.86 15.48 -13.11
C TYR A 381 -3.64 16.59 -12.41
N GLN A 382 -3.54 16.63 -11.08
CA GLN A 382 -4.11 17.68 -10.25
C GLN A 382 -3.40 19.03 -10.46
N VAL A 383 -3.87 20.08 -9.79
CA VAL A 383 -3.17 21.37 -9.74
C VAL A 383 -1.71 21.21 -9.35
N TRP A 384 -0.86 22.14 -9.80
CA TRP A 384 0.59 21.99 -9.75
C TRP A 384 1.12 21.75 -8.33
N ASP A 385 0.59 22.47 -7.34
CA ASP A 385 1.01 22.34 -5.94
C ASP A 385 0.83 20.93 -5.37
N THR A 386 -0.19 20.21 -5.81
CA THR A 386 -0.39 18.80 -5.47
C THR A 386 0.49 17.90 -6.36
N PHE A 387 0.52 18.16 -7.67
CA PHE A 387 1.23 17.31 -8.62
C PHE A 387 2.74 17.28 -8.39
N LYS A 388 3.36 18.41 -8.04
CA LYS A 388 4.80 18.53 -7.82
C LYS A 388 5.34 17.59 -6.73
N ALA A 389 4.49 17.17 -5.78
CA ALA A 389 4.84 16.18 -4.77
C ALA A 389 5.33 14.85 -5.38
N LYS A 390 4.84 14.48 -6.57
CA LYS A 390 5.29 13.28 -7.31
C LYS A 390 6.77 13.33 -7.69
N PHE A 391 7.37 14.52 -7.79
CA PHE A 391 8.82 14.67 -8.06
C PHE A 391 9.68 14.31 -6.84
N LEU A 392 9.15 14.51 -5.64
CA LEU A 392 9.85 14.28 -4.38
C LEU A 392 9.73 12.84 -3.92
N ARG A 393 8.55 12.23 -4.09
CA ARG A 393 8.28 10.88 -3.61
C ARG A 393 7.48 10.05 -4.61
N ARG A 394 7.99 8.86 -4.90
CA ARG A 394 7.25 7.77 -5.55
C ARG A 394 7.35 6.51 -4.69
N VAL A 395 6.24 5.77 -4.61
CA VAL A 395 6.13 4.58 -3.77
C VAL A 395 6.39 3.27 -4.51
N SER A 396 6.13 3.21 -5.82
CA SER A 396 6.42 2.00 -6.65
C SER A 396 7.91 1.70 -6.70
N THR A 397 8.23 0.40 -6.56
CA THR A 397 9.60 -0.12 -6.60
C THR A 397 10.26 0.11 -7.95
N TYR A 398 9.50 -0.09 -9.04
CA TYR A 398 10.07 -0.19 -10.39
C TYR A 398 9.87 1.06 -11.25
N VAL A 399 9.32 2.11 -10.68
CA VAL A 399 9.21 3.41 -11.34
C VAL A 399 10.42 4.27 -10.98
N THR A 400 11.05 4.82 -12.01
CA THR A 400 12.20 5.73 -11.89
C THR A 400 11.80 7.01 -11.15
N ASN A 401 12.74 7.60 -10.40
CA ASN A 401 12.46 8.91 -9.81
C ASN A 401 12.37 9.92 -10.94
N TRP A 402 11.56 10.96 -10.74
CA TRP A 402 11.45 12.03 -11.74
C TRP A 402 12.77 12.75 -11.98
N GLN A 403 13.58 12.90 -10.92
CA GLN A 403 14.89 13.53 -10.97
C GLN A 403 15.92 12.73 -11.79
N ASP A 404 15.65 11.44 -12.06
CA ASP A 404 16.55 10.61 -12.88
C ASP A 404 16.35 10.96 -14.36
N ASP A 405 17.44 11.12 -15.10
CA ASP A 405 17.36 11.37 -16.55
C ASP A 405 17.01 10.12 -17.37
N HIS A 406 16.99 8.94 -16.74
CA HIS A 406 16.59 7.69 -17.36
C HIS A 406 15.06 7.63 -17.58
N ASN A 407 14.63 7.20 -18.77
CA ASN A 407 13.22 6.98 -19.13
C ASN A 407 12.31 8.23 -19.15
N LYS A 408 12.82 9.40 -19.59
CA LYS A 408 12.01 10.62 -19.81
C LYS A 408 10.75 10.40 -20.66
N GLY A 409 10.79 9.48 -21.62
CA GLY A 409 9.66 9.12 -22.50
C GLY A 409 8.71 8.05 -21.94
N SER A 410 8.83 7.61 -20.69
CA SER A 410 7.90 6.62 -20.13
C SER A 410 6.49 7.18 -20.00
N LYS A 411 5.48 6.33 -20.24
CA LYS A 411 4.06 6.61 -19.92
C LYS A 411 3.81 6.85 -18.42
N ASP A 412 4.79 6.52 -17.58
CA ASP A 412 4.74 6.78 -16.13
C ASP A 412 5.10 8.24 -15.78
N ARG A 413 5.56 9.05 -16.74
CA ARG A 413 5.81 10.50 -16.59
C ARG A 413 4.71 11.30 -17.29
N ALA A 414 4.38 12.46 -16.73
CA ALA A 414 3.53 13.43 -17.40
C ALA A 414 4.26 13.98 -18.65
N PRO A 415 3.60 13.96 -19.81
CA PRO A 415 4.13 14.54 -21.04
C PRO A 415 4.53 16.01 -20.86
N GLY A 416 5.68 16.38 -21.45
CA GLY A 416 6.14 17.77 -21.50
C GLY A 416 6.72 18.31 -20.18
N LEU A 417 7.10 17.43 -19.23
CA LEU A 417 7.84 17.80 -18.01
C LEU A 417 9.27 17.23 -18.04
N GLY A 418 10.20 18.01 -17.48
CA GLY A 418 11.60 17.62 -17.29
C GLY A 418 11.83 16.78 -16.02
N THR A 419 13.03 16.88 -15.46
CA THR A 419 13.42 16.22 -14.19
C THR A 419 13.22 17.10 -12.96
N GLU A 420 12.98 18.39 -13.17
CA GLU A 420 12.78 19.38 -12.12
C GLU A 420 11.30 19.73 -11.96
N ALA A 421 10.93 20.04 -10.72
CA ALA A 421 9.58 20.47 -10.36
C ALA A 421 9.38 21.96 -10.71
N VAL A 422 9.36 22.28 -12.00
CA VAL A 422 9.04 23.61 -12.53
C VAL A 422 7.65 23.60 -13.17
N GLU A 423 6.77 24.50 -12.72
CA GLU A 423 5.41 24.60 -13.25
C GLU A 423 5.41 25.12 -14.69
N PRO A 424 4.81 24.39 -15.65
CA PRO A 424 4.58 24.94 -16.98
C PRO A 424 3.53 26.08 -16.96
N PRO A 425 3.71 27.17 -17.72
CA PRO A 425 2.77 28.30 -17.74
C PRO A 425 1.32 27.92 -18.08
N ASP A 426 1.15 26.84 -18.84
CA ASP A 426 -0.14 26.32 -19.30
C ASP A 426 -0.63 25.12 -18.48
N TRP A 427 0.01 24.74 -17.37
CA TRP A 427 -0.31 23.52 -16.60
C TRP A 427 -1.81 23.37 -16.31
N ARG A 428 -2.45 24.44 -15.84
CA ARG A 428 -3.89 24.47 -15.51
C ARG A 428 -4.79 24.07 -16.69
N LEU A 429 -4.32 24.21 -17.93
CA LEU A 429 -5.06 23.91 -19.17
C LEU A 429 -4.67 22.57 -19.80
N ARG A 430 -3.66 21.86 -19.28
CA ARG A 430 -3.19 20.58 -19.83
C ARG A 430 -4.15 19.43 -19.52
N PHE A 431 -4.01 18.35 -20.31
CA PHE A 431 -4.75 17.09 -20.15
C PHE A 431 -6.28 17.24 -20.20
N CYS A 432 -6.74 18.19 -21.02
CA CYS A 432 -8.13 18.58 -21.14
C CYS A 432 -8.62 18.45 -22.58
N GLU A 433 -8.82 17.22 -23.04
CA GLU A 433 -9.28 16.89 -24.40
C GLU A 433 -10.80 16.68 -24.43
N VAL A 434 -11.37 16.16 -23.35
CA VAL A 434 -12.79 15.86 -23.19
C VAL A 434 -13.30 16.53 -21.93
N TRP A 435 -14.39 17.29 -22.07
CA TRP A 435 -15.18 17.77 -20.94
C TRP A 435 -16.04 16.63 -20.41
N ASP A 436 -15.81 16.22 -19.16
CA ASP A 436 -16.46 15.08 -18.52
C ASP A 436 -16.94 15.45 -17.12
N THR A 437 -18.24 15.71 -16.99
CA THR A 437 -18.91 16.06 -15.73
C THR A 437 -19.69 14.89 -15.13
N GLY A 438 -19.63 13.69 -15.72
CA GLY A 438 -20.54 12.61 -15.35
C GLY A 438 -20.50 12.24 -13.86
N LEU A 439 -19.28 12.13 -13.31
CA LEU A 439 -19.10 11.86 -11.89
C LEU A 439 -19.41 13.08 -11.01
N LYS A 440 -19.08 14.30 -11.45
CA LYS A 440 -19.45 15.54 -10.75
C LYS A 440 -20.96 15.65 -10.58
N ASP A 441 -21.70 15.49 -11.67
CA ASP A 441 -23.16 15.63 -11.69
C ASP A 441 -23.80 14.55 -10.81
N PHE A 442 -23.25 13.33 -10.83
CA PHE A 442 -23.65 12.25 -9.94
C PHE A 442 -23.40 12.58 -8.46
N VAL A 443 -22.19 13.07 -8.12
CA VAL A 443 -21.80 13.40 -6.74
C VAL A 443 -22.68 14.53 -6.19
N LEU A 444 -22.85 15.61 -6.94
CA LEU A 444 -23.71 16.72 -6.54
C LEU A 444 -25.18 16.28 -6.42
N GLY A 445 -25.67 15.44 -7.33
CA GLY A 445 -27.05 14.96 -7.29
C GLY A 445 -27.35 13.95 -6.18
N SER A 446 -26.34 13.20 -5.71
CA SER A 446 -26.54 12.07 -4.78
C SER A 446 -26.04 12.32 -3.36
N PHE A 447 -25.07 13.22 -3.18
CA PHE A 447 -24.41 13.43 -1.88
C PHE A 447 -24.56 14.86 -1.34
N ALA A 448 -24.83 15.86 -2.19
CA ALA A 448 -24.95 17.23 -1.70
C ALA A 448 -26.19 17.37 -0.79
N ASP A 449 -25.99 18.00 0.36
CA ASP A 449 -27.07 18.29 1.28
C ASP A 449 -28.05 19.31 0.69
N VAL A 450 -29.35 19.02 0.76
CA VAL A 450 -30.40 19.83 0.11
C VAL A 450 -30.46 21.27 0.67
N GLY A 451 -30.11 21.48 1.95
CA GLY A 451 -30.18 22.80 2.58
C GLY A 451 -28.90 23.62 2.42
N THR A 452 -27.74 22.97 2.50
CA THR A 452 -26.43 23.64 2.55
C THR A 452 -25.63 23.54 1.26
N GLY A 453 -25.95 22.58 0.39
CA GLY A 453 -25.18 22.25 -0.81
C GLY A 453 -23.82 21.58 -0.52
N LEU A 454 -23.48 21.38 0.76
CA LEU A 454 -22.20 20.80 1.17
C LEU A 454 -22.21 19.28 1.01
N LEU A 455 -21.06 18.74 0.61
CA LEU A 455 -20.81 17.31 0.51
C LEU A 455 -20.42 16.74 1.88
N PRO A 456 -20.62 15.42 2.11
CA PRO A 456 -20.39 14.81 3.42
C PRO A 456 -18.95 14.89 3.92
N TRP A 457 -17.98 14.96 3.01
CA TRP A 457 -16.55 15.07 3.30
C TRP A 457 -16.08 16.51 3.55
N GLU A 458 -16.87 17.53 3.19
CA GLU A 458 -16.56 18.94 3.47
C GLU A 458 -16.82 19.31 4.93
N ARG A 459 -17.64 18.51 5.64
CA ARG A 459 -18.01 18.76 7.04
C ARG A 459 -16.86 18.37 7.96
N SER A 460 -16.19 19.36 8.55
CA SER A 460 -15.28 19.15 9.67
C SER A 460 -16.05 18.62 10.89
N SER A 461 -15.56 17.55 11.52
CA SER A 461 -16.04 17.12 12.83
C SER A 461 -15.75 18.21 13.87
N SER A 462 -16.77 18.91 14.33
CA SER A 462 -16.68 19.97 15.35
C SER A 462 -16.35 19.45 16.77
N SER A 463 -15.92 18.18 16.90
CA SER A 463 -15.76 17.50 18.20
C SER A 463 -14.33 17.54 18.76
N SER A 464 -13.30 17.89 17.98
CA SER A 464 -11.90 17.93 18.47
C SER A 464 -11.54 19.20 19.26
N ALA A 465 -12.29 20.29 19.09
CA ALA A 465 -12.04 21.56 19.79
C ALA A 465 -12.53 21.58 21.26
N ARG A 466 -13.32 20.58 21.71
CA ARG A 466 -13.89 20.53 23.07
C ARG A 466 -13.15 19.63 24.06
N ARG A 467 -12.14 18.86 23.62
CA ARG A 467 -11.37 17.94 24.49
C ARG A 467 -9.94 18.39 24.80
N ARG A 468 -9.54 19.58 24.37
CA ARG A 468 -8.30 20.24 24.83
C ARG A 468 -8.66 21.53 25.58
N ARG A 469 -9.19 21.37 26.78
CA ARG A 469 -9.09 22.35 27.87
C ARG A 469 -8.81 21.60 29.15
#